data_AF-A0AA44Y0P0-F1
#
_entry.id   AF-A0AA44Y0P0-F1
#
_cell.length_a   1.000
_cell.length_b   1.000
_cell.length_c   1.000
_cell.angle_alpha   90.00
_cell.angle_beta   90.00
_cell.angle_gamma   90.00
#
_symmetry.space_group_name_H-M   'P 1'
#
loop_
_entity.id
_entity.type
_entity.pdbx_description
1 polymer ?
#
loop_
_entity_poly.entity_id
_entity_poly.type
_entity_poly.pdbx_seq_one_letter_code
_entity_poly.pdbx_strand_id
1 'polypeptide(L)'
;MTSTAKLALLTLPPILAAFFGALAAAWRAPGPKTSSVIQHFTGGIVFAAAALELLPQDREHALFPVVVGFVLGLALMLAIHALSGAIETRFEAARLPVSLIIVTAIDLVVDGLVLGIAFSASDESGIILTVALTLEVLFLALSVSAALAAADIGRLLSIVVPVALAALLSVAAVAGNVAFAGLPANIYAALLGLGTVALLYLVTEELLVEAHEVPETPFATASFFIGFIVFLLIEGSVKAG
;
A
#
# COMPACT_ATOMS: atom_id res chain seq x y z
N MET A 1 9.27 23.94 -9.81
CA MET A 1 8.25 23.40 -8.88
C MET A 1 8.94 23.14 -7.55
N THR A 2 8.30 23.42 -6.40
CA THR A 2 8.85 22.99 -5.10
C THR A 2 8.86 21.46 -5.03
N SER A 3 9.81 20.86 -4.30
CA SER A 3 9.90 19.40 -4.11
C SER A 3 8.56 18.81 -3.62
N THR A 4 7.85 19.53 -2.75
CA THR A 4 6.52 19.18 -2.26
C THR A 4 5.43 19.19 -3.34
N ALA A 5 5.44 20.17 -4.26
CA ALA A 5 4.46 20.25 -5.34
C ALA A 5 4.67 19.16 -6.40
N LYS A 6 5.94 18.74 -6.61
CA LYS A 6 6.25 17.60 -7.48
C LYS A 6 5.71 16.31 -6.86
N LEU A 7 5.95 16.07 -5.58
CA LEU A 7 5.46 14.87 -4.90
C LEU A 7 3.93 14.81 -4.89
N ALA A 8 3.24 15.90 -4.56
CA ALA A 8 1.78 15.94 -4.59
C ALA A 8 1.20 15.65 -5.99
N LEU A 9 1.91 16.03 -7.07
CA LEU A 9 1.51 15.68 -8.42
C LEU A 9 1.73 14.18 -8.71
N LEU A 10 2.83 13.63 -8.20
CA LEU A 10 3.17 12.21 -8.34
C LEU A 10 2.27 11.29 -7.53
N THR A 11 1.55 11.79 -6.51
CA THR A 11 0.56 10.99 -5.77
C THR A 11 -0.86 11.08 -6.35
N LEU A 12 -1.07 11.80 -7.46
CA LEU A 12 -2.36 11.80 -8.16
C LEU A 12 -2.76 10.45 -8.78
N PRO A 13 -1.85 9.63 -9.35
CA PRO A 13 -2.23 8.35 -9.94
C PRO A 13 -2.97 7.41 -8.98
N PRO A 14 -2.54 7.22 -7.70
CA PRO A 14 -3.33 6.49 -6.71
C PRO A 14 -4.75 7.06 -6.50
N ILE A 15 -4.91 8.39 -6.42
CA ILE A 15 -6.23 9.01 -6.26
C ILE A 15 -7.12 8.74 -7.47
N LEU A 16 -6.57 8.88 -8.68
CA LEU A 16 -7.30 8.58 -9.91
C LEU A 16 -7.67 7.10 -10.00
N ALA A 17 -6.74 6.21 -9.64
CA ALA A 17 -6.99 4.79 -9.54
C ALA A 17 -8.12 4.48 -8.56
N ALA A 18 -8.12 5.08 -7.38
CA ALA A 18 -9.22 4.93 -6.42
C ALA A 18 -10.56 5.40 -6.97
N PHE A 19 -10.58 6.54 -7.67
CA PHE A 19 -11.79 7.06 -8.29
C PHE A 19 -12.34 6.10 -9.36
N PHE A 20 -11.49 5.64 -10.28
CA PHE A 20 -11.91 4.73 -11.34
C PHE A 20 -12.28 3.34 -10.79
N GLY A 21 -11.55 2.85 -9.79
CA GLY A 21 -11.85 1.60 -9.08
C GLY A 21 -13.21 1.66 -8.40
N ALA A 22 -13.45 2.70 -7.59
CA ALA A 22 -14.73 2.86 -6.92
C ALA A 22 -15.90 3.08 -7.90
N LEU A 23 -15.68 3.82 -8.99
CA LEU A 23 -16.69 3.99 -10.04
C LEU A 23 -17.03 2.66 -10.72
N ALA A 24 -16.01 1.83 -11.02
CA ALA A 24 -16.20 0.50 -11.59
C ALA A 24 -16.98 -0.42 -10.63
N ALA A 25 -16.63 -0.43 -9.33
CA ALA A 25 -17.36 -1.18 -8.31
C ALA A 25 -18.82 -0.72 -8.16
N ALA A 26 -19.10 0.58 -8.29
CA ALA A 26 -20.45 1.12 -8.23
C ALA A 26 -21.37 0.63 -9.37
N TRP A 27 -20.79 0.22 -10.52
CA TRP A 27 -21.54 -0.41 -11.60
C TRP A 27 -21.56 -1.92 -11.50
N ARG A 28 -20.42 -2.54 -11.19
CA ARG A 28 -20.32 -3.99 -11.03
C ARG A 28 -19.09 -4.35 -10.21
N ALA A 29 -19.31 -4.72 -8.94
CA ALA A 29 -18.25 -5.25 -8.10
C ALA A 29 -17.68 -6.56 -8.69
N PRO A 30 -16.34 -6.75 -8.65
CA PRO A 30 -15.73 -8.03 -8.98
C PRO A 30 -16.22 -9.12 -8.02
N GLY A 31 -16.36 -10.35 -8.54
CA GLY A 31 -16.75 -11.49 -7.71
C GLY A 31 -15.60 -11.95 -6.80
N PRO A 32 -15.88 -12.70 -5.71
CA PRO A 32 -14.87 -13.06 -4.71
C PRO A 32 -13.62 -13.74 -5.29
N LYS A 33 -13.80 -14.65 -6.26
CA LYS A 33 -12.67 -15.33 -6.93
C LYS A 33 -11.80 -14.36 -7.76
N THR A 34 -12.42 -13.39 -8.40
CA THR A 34 -11.69 -12.38 -9.19
C THR A 34 -10.95 -11.43 -8.27
N SER A 35 -11.56 -11.01 -7.16
CA SER A 35 -10.89 -10.20 -6.13
C SER A 35 -9.69 -10.92 -5.53
N SER A 36 -9.80 -12.20 -5.18
CA SER A 36 -8.68 -12.99 -4.65
C SER A 36 -7.50 -13.09 -5.62
N VAL A 37 -7.74 -13.35 -6.91
CA VAL A 37 -6.67 -13.36 -7.94
C VAL A 37 -6.02 -11.99 -8.08
N ILE A 38 -6.83 -10.94 -8.08
CA ILE A 38 -6.37 -9.56 -8.18
C ILE A 38 -5.52 -9.17 -6.97
N GLN A 39 -5.95 -9.52 -5.75
CA GLN A 39 -5.22 -9.26 -4.51
C GLN A 39 -3.90 -10.03 -4.48
N HIS A 40 -3.88 -11.30 -4.89
CA HIS A 40 -2.63 -12.04 -5.04
C HIS A 40 -1.67 -11.34 -6.02
N PHE A 41 -2.15 -10.99 -7.22
CA PHE A 41 -1.35 -10.27 -8.21
C PHE A 41 -0.78 -8.95 -7.66
N THR A 42 -1.62 -8.18 -6.98
CA THR A 42 -1.25 -6.90 -6.36
C THR A 42 -0.25 -7.08 -5.23
N GLY A 43 -0.50 -8.03 -4.34
CA GLY A 43 0.43 -8.41 -3.28
C GLY A 43 1.79 -8.81 -3.84
N GLY A 44 1.82 -9.53 -4.97
CA GLY A 44 3.06 -9.85 -5.69
C GLY A 44 3.83 -8.62 -6.16
N ILE A 45 3.12 -7.61 -6.69
CA ILE A 45 3.70 -6.34 -7.14
C ILE A 45 4.28 -5.55 -5.96
N VAL A 46 3.50 -5.36 -4.90
CA VAL A 46 3.90 -4.56 -3.72
C VAL A 46 5.02 -5.25 -2.95
N PHE A 47 4.97 -6.59 -2.84
CA PHE A 47 6.03 -7.39 -2.25
C PHE A 47 7.34 -7.22 -3.04
N ALA A 48 7.28 -7.27 -4.38
CA ALA A 48 8.44 -7.02 -5.23
C ALA A 48 8.97 -5.59 -5.06
N ALA A 49 8.10 -4.58 -5.01
CA ALA A 49 8.47 -3.20 -4.76
C ALA A 49 9.21 -3.02 -3.42
N ALA A 50 8.69 -3.62 -2.35
CA ALA A 50 9.34 -3.60 -1.05
C ALA A 50 10.71 -4.27 -1.07
N ALA A 51 10.80 -5.46 -1.69
CA ALA A 51 12.01 -6.29 -1.67
C ALA A 51 13.12 -5.79 -2.60
N LEU A 52 12.77 -5.20 -3.74
CA LEU A 52 13.72 -4.85 -4.81
C LEU A 52 14.06 -3.36 -4.81
N GLU A 53 13.09 -2.49 -4.51
CA GLU A 53 13.26 -1.05 -4.65
C GLU A 53 13.55 -0.33 -3.32
N LEU A 54 12.83 -0.69 -2.25
CA LEU A 54 12.94 0.02 -0.97
C LEU A 54 14.20 -0.35 -0.18
N LEU A 55 14.72 -1.58 -0.34
CA LEU A 55 15.95 -1.96 0.35
C LEU A 55 17.14 -1.15 -0.19
N PRO A 56 17.99 -0.57 0.68
CA PRO A 56 19.18 0.16 0.23
C PRO A 56 20.08 -0.74 -0.62
N GLN A 57 20.56 -0.20 -1.74
CA GLN A 57 21.46 -0.90 -2.65
C GLN A 57 22.87 -1.07 -2.03
N ASP A 58 23.34 -0.10 -1.26
CA ASP A 58 24.64 -0.11 -0.57
C ASP A 58 24.60 -0.90 0.76
N ARG A 59 24.24 -2.19 0.66
CA ARG A 59 24.05 -3.06 1.84
C ARG A 59 25.31 -3.24 2.70
N GLU A 60 26.49 -3.12 2.11
CA GLU A 60 27.76 -3.32 2.84
C GLU A 60 28.00 -2.28 3.95
N HIS A 61 27.54 -1.03 3.76
CA HIS A 61 27.75 0.05 4.73
C HIS A 61 26.50 0.37 5.56
N ALA A 62 25.32 -0.04 5.09
CA ALA A 62 24.03 0.31 5.68
C ALA A 62 23.32 -0.85 6.39
N LEU A 63 23.91 -2.06 6.45
CA LEU A 63 23.23 -3.25 6.99
C LEU A 63 22.68 -3.05 8.41
N PHE A 64 23.50 -2.51 9.32
CA PHE A 64 23.08 -2.36 10.72
C PHE A 64 21.90 -1.38 10.87
N PRO A 65 21.95 -0.16 10.30
CA PRO A 65 20.77 0.72 10.27
C PRO A 65 19.54 0.08 9.65
N VAL A 66 19.67 -0.64 8.52
CA VAL A 66 18.54 -1.32 7.87
C VAL A 66 17.92 -2.36 8.78
N VAL A 67 18.72 -3.19 9.45
CA VAL A 67 18.23 -4.22 10.38
C VAL A 67 17.51 -3.57 11.57
N VAL A 68 18.06 -2.50 12.14
CA VAL A 68 17.39 -1.74 13.20
C VAL A 68 16.04 -1.21 12.71
N GLY A 69 16.01 -0.63 11.50
CA GLY A 69 14.80 -0.22 10.82
C GLY A 69 13.77 -1.35 10.68
N PHE A 70 14.20 -2.52 10.21
CA PHE A 70 13.38 -3.72 10.07
C PHE A 70 12.78 -4.17 11.40
N VAL A 71 13.58 -4.22 12.47
CA VAL A 71 13.09 -4.62 13.79
C VAL A 71 12.07 -3.60 14.33
N LEU A 72 12.37 -2.31 14.21
CA LEU A 72 11.48 -1.24 14.65
C LEU A 72 10.18 -1.21 13.84
N GLY A 73 10.27 -1.38 12.52
CA GLY A 73 9.12 -1.43 11.62
C GLY A 73 8.23 -2.64 11.91
N LEU A 74 8.81 -3.83 12.11
CA LEU A 74 8.05 -5.01 12.49
C LEU A 74 7.36 -4.82 13.85
N ALA A 75 8.07 -4.29 14.85
CA ALA A 75 7.50 -4.01 16.16
C ALA A 75 6.35 -2.98 16.07
N LEU A 76 6.50 -1.95 15.24
CA LEU A 76 5.48 -0.95 14.96
C LEU A 76 4.24 -1.61 14.32
N MET A 77 4.43 -2.41 13.28
CA MET A 77 3.32 -3.08 12.59
C MET A 77 2.58 -4.07 13.50
N LEU A 78 3.29 -4.83 14.33
CA LEU A 78 2.66 -5.70 15.32
C LEU A 78 1.86 -4.91 16.37
N ALA A 79 2.36 -3.73 16.79
CA ALA A 79 1.63 -2.85 17.69
C ALA A 79 0.38 -2.25 17.03
N ILE A 80 0.49 -1.85 15.76
CA ILE A 80 -0.64 -1.39 14.94
C ILE A 80 -1.69 -2.49 14.83
N HIS A 81 -1.29 -3.71 14.45
CA HIS A 81 -2.20 -4.84 14.31
C HIS A 81 -2.93 -5.17 15.63
N ALA A 82 -2.21 -5.16 16.75
CA ALA A 82 -2.80 -5.36 18.07
C ALA A 82 -3.83 -4.27 18.42
N LEU A 83 -3.57 -3.01 18.06
CA LEU A 83 -4.50 -1.90 18.25
C LEU A 83 -5.71 -2.01 17.31
N SER A 84 -5.50 -2.38 16.05
CA SER A 84 -6.56 -2.59 15.05
C SER A 84 -7.53 -3.69 15.48
N GLY A 85 -7.04 -4.82 16.01
CA GLY A 85 -7.91 -5.87 16.55
C GLY A 85 -8.75 -5.42 17.75
N ALA A 86 -8.21 -4.54 18.61
CA ALA A 86 -8.99 -3.94 19.70
C ALA A 86 -10.07 -2.97 19.20
N ILE A 87 -9.84 -2.31 18.06
CA ILE A 87 -10.84 -1.46 17.40
C ILE A 87 -11.94 -2.33 16.76
N GLU A 88 -11.56 -3.41 16.09
CA GLU A 88 -12.51 -4.30 15.40
C GLU A 88 -13.53 -4.90 16.37
N THR A 89 -13.09 -5.44 17.50
CA THR A 89 -13.98 -5.95 18.56
C THR A 89 -14.94 -4.90 19.12
N ARG A 90 -14.57 -3.62 19.07
CA ARG A 90 -15.40 -2.51 19.56
C ARG A 90 -16.47 -2.09 18.56
N PHE A 91 -16.24 -2.30 17.26
CA PHE A 91 -17.13 -1.88 16.18
C PHE A 91 -17.83 -3.05 15.48
N GLU A 92 -17.69 -4.28 15.96
CA GLU A 92 -18.33 -5.49 15.43
C GLU A 92 -19.86 -5.38 15.32
N ALA A 93 -20.50 -4.58 16.19
CA ALA A 93 -21.94 -4.34 16.17
C ALA A 93 -22.39 -3.17 15.26
N ALA A 94 -21.47 -2.48 14.59
CA ALA A 94 -21.80 -1.36 13.72
C ALA A 94 -22.40 -1.85 12.39
N ARG A 95 -23.44 -1.16 11.90
CA ARG A 95 -24.03 -1.45 10.56
C ARG A 95 -23.13 -1.06 9.38
N LEU A 96 -22.13 -0.23 9.64
CA LEU A 96 -21.17 0.24 8.65
C LEU A 96 -19.90 -0.64 8.73
N PRO A 97 -19.20 -0.88 7.61
CA PRO A 97 -17.90 -1.57 7.60
C PRO A 97 -16.80 -0.63 8.14
N VAL A 98 -16.99 -0.15 9.38
CA VAL A 98 -16.12 0.84 10.03
C VAL A 98 -14.74 0.24 10.29
N SER A 99 -14.68 -1.04 10.70
CA SER A 99 -13.43 -1.76 10.89
C SER A 99 -12.60 -1.76 9.61
N LEU A 100 -13.19 -2.19 8.48
CA LEU A 100 -12.55 -2.17 7.17
C LEU A 100 -12.02 -0.77 6.83
N ILE A 101 -12.85 0.27 6.94
CA ILE A 101 -12.42 1.64 6.62
C ILE A 101 -11.24 2.09 7.49
N ILE A 102 -11.23 1.75 8.78
CA ILE A 102 -10.15 2.12 9.70
C ILE A 102 -8.86 1.36 9.36
N VAL A 103 -8.93 0.05 9.16
CA VAL A 103 -7.77 -0.78 8.81
C VAL A 103 -7.16 -0.29 7.50
N THR A 104 -8.00 -0.12 6.47
CA THR A 104 -7.59 0.44 5.18
C THR A 104 -7.02 1.86 5.29
N ALA A 105 -7.54 2.70 6.19
CA ALA A 105 -6.98 4.03 6.42
C ALA A 105 -5.59 3.97 7.06
N ILE A 106 -5.37 3.03 7.98
CA ILE A 106 -4.07 2.82 8.62
C ILE A 106 -3.05 2.33 7.58
N ASP A 107 -3.43 1.32 6.80
CA ASP A 107 -2.67 0.78 5.67
C ASP A 107 -2.19 1.90 4.73
N LEU A 108 -3.12 2.68 4.18
CA LEU A 108 -2.79 3.79 3.27
C LEU A 108 -1.98 4.93 3.92
N VAL A 109 -2.08 5.13 5.23
CA VAL A 109 -1.21 6.06 5.95
C VAL A 109 0.21 5.51 6.01
N VAL A 110 0.37 4.22 6.32
CA VAL A 110 1.67 3.56 6.35
C VAL A 110 2.30 3.58 4.95
N ASP A 111 1.56 3.16 3.92
CA ASP A 111 2.00 3.23 2.52
C ASP A 111 2.41 4.62 2.10
N GLY A 112 1.61 5.63 2.46
CA GLY A 112 1.92 7.02 2.20
C GLY A 112 3.22 7.45 2.87
N LEU A 113 3.40 7.16 4.16
CA LEU A 113 4.64 7.47 4.87
C LEU A 113 5.86 6.78 4.24
N VAL A 114 5.73 5.51 3.86
CA VAL A 114 6.79 4.75 3.16
C VAL A 114 7.10 5.37 1.79
N LEU A 115 6.07 5.79 1.04
CA LEU A 115 6.24 6.49 -0.22
C LEU A 115 6.97 7.83 -0.04
N GLY A 116 6.66 8.57 1.02
CA GLY A 116 7.37 9.80 1.39
C GLY A 116 8.85 9.56 1.71
N ILE A 117 9.16 8.46 2.40
CA ILE A 117 10.54 8.02 2.67
C ILE A 117 11.24 7.67 1.35
N ALA A 118 10.58 6.93 0.45
CA ALA A 118 11.14 6.55 -0.84
C ALA A 118 11.50 7.78 -1.70
N PHE A 119 10.60 8.76 -1.82
CA PHE A 119 10.89 10.02 -2.53
C PHE A 119 12.00 10.85 -1.90
N SER A 120 12.13 10.77 -0.57
CA SER A 120 13.22 11.46 0.14
C SER A 120 14.58 10.79 -0.11
N ALA A 121 14.59 9.48 -0.36
CA ALA A 121 15.79 8.71 -0.69
C ALA A 121 16.18 8.90 -2.16
N SER A 122 15.25 8.68 -3.09
CA SER A 122 15.45 8.96 -4.51
C SER A 122 14.13 9.21 -5.24
N ASP A 123 14.15 10.11 -6.22
CA ASP A 123 12.98 10.37 -7.06
C ASP A 123 12.55 9.11 -7.84
N GLU A 124 13.52 8.29 -8.28
CA GLU A 124 13.27 7.09 -9.07
C GLU A 124 12.56 6.01 -8.25
N SER A 125 13.07 5.70 -7.06
CA SER A 125 12.45 4.74 -6.14
C SER A 125 11.04 5.17 -5.75
N GLY A 126 10.83 6.47 -5.51
CA GLY A 126 9.50 7.02 -5.24
C GLY A 126 8.54 6.85 -6.42
N ILE A 127 8.99 7.06 -7.66
CA ILE A 127 8.15 6.85 -8.87
C ILE A 127 7.81 5.37 -9.05
N ILE A 128 8.80 4.48 -8.94
CA ILE A 128 8.61 3.03 -9.06
C ILE A 128 7.62 2.53 -8.00
N LEU A 129 7.77 2.97 -6.75
CA LEU A 129 6.86 2.62 -5.66
C LEU A 129 5.45 3.21 -5.86
N THR A 130 5.34 4.44 -6.38
CA THR A 130 4.05 5.04 -6.74
C THR A 130 3.29 4.16 -7.72
N VAL A 131 3.96 3.58 -8.72
CA VAL A 131 3.33 2.68 -9.69
C VAL A 131 2.76 1.44 -9.00
N ALA A 132 3.52 0.83 -8.08
CA ALA A 132 3.05 -0.32 -7.29
C ALA A 132 1.81 0.04 -6.44
N LEU A 133 1.92 1.10 -5.64
CA LEU A 133 0.83 1.56 -4.76
C LEU A 133 -0.39 2.04 -5.55
N THR A 134 -0.23 2.53 -6.77
CA THR A 134 -1.36 2.90 -7.64
C THR A 134 -2.23 1.69 -7.98
N LEU A 135 -1.60 0.55 -8.28
CA LEU A 135 -2.32 -0.69 -8.55
C LEU A 135 -2.99 -1.22 -7.28
N GLU A 136 -2.30 -1.16 -6.15
CA GLU A 136 -2.88 -1.52 -4.85
C GLU A 136 -4.11 -0.70 -4.51
N VAL A 137 -3.99 0.63 -4.57
CA VAL A 137 -5.07 1.58 -4.28
C VAL A 137 -6.27 1.38 -5.22
N LEU A 138 -6.05 1.01 -6.49
CA LEU A 138 -7.14 0.67 -7.42
C LEU A 138 -8.02 -0.45 -6.85
N PHE A 139 -7.38 -1.52 -6.37
CA PHE A 139 -8.08 -2.72 -5.93
C PHE A 139 -8.64 -2.60 -4.53
N LEU A 140 -7.92 -1.93 -3.64
CA LEU A 140 -8.42 -1.48 -2.35
C LEU A 140 -9.69 -0.64 -2.53
N ALA A 141 -9.71 0.30 -3.48
CA ALA A 141 -10.90 1.10 -3.74
C ALA A 141 -12.07 0.29 -4.29
N LEU A 142 -11.79 -0.72 -5.13
CA LEU A 142 -12.81 -1.69 -5.58
C LEU A 142 -13.38 -2.47 -4.38
N SER A 143 -12.54 -2.97 -3.47
CA SER A 143 -12.95 -3.75 -2.29
C SER A 143 -13.78 -2.91 -1.33
N VAL A 144 -13.28 -1.74 -0.92
CA VAL A 144 -13.99 -0.82 -0.01
C VAL A 144 -15.30 -0.36 -0.61
N SER A 145 -15.33 0.01 -1.89
CA SER A 145 -16.57 0.41 -2.56
C SER A 145 -17.58 -0.74 -2.63
N ALA A 146 -17.13 -1.97 -2.89
CA ALA A 146 -18.00 -3.14 -2.93
C ALA A 146 -18.57 -3.48 -1.54
N ALA A 147 -17.74 -3.43 -0.50
CA ALA A 147 -18.17 -3.64 0.90
C ALA A 147 -19.20 -2.59 1.33
N LEU A 148 -18.98 -1.32 1.00
CA LEU A 148 -19.95 -0.24 1.27
C LEU A 148 -21.26 -0.48 0.52
N ALA A 149 -21.20 -0.84 -0.76
CA ALA A 149 -22.40 -1.14 -1.54
C ALA A 149 -23.16 -2.36 -1.00
N ALA A 150 -22.46 -3.40 -0.53
CA ALA A 150 -23.07 -4.58 0.10
C ALA A 150 -23.74 -4.27 1.44
N ALA A 151 -23.28 -3.23 2.15
CA ALA A 151 -23.89 -2.71 3.36
C ALA A 151 -25.04 -1.70 3.10
N ASP A 152 -25.60 -1.68 1.89
CA ASP A 152 -26.66 -0.76 1.44
C ASP A 152 -26.31 0.73 1.60
N ILE A 153 -25.02 1.07 1.58
CA ILE A 153 -24.56 2.46 1.62
C ILE A 153 -24.73 3.09 0.23
N GLY A 154 -25.15 4.36 0.21
CA GLY A 154 -25.44 5.09 -1.01
C GLY A 154 -24.23 5.17 -1.95
N ARG A 155 -24.49 5.06 -3.27
CA ARG A 155 -23.47 5.07 -4.35
C ARG A 155 -22.45 6.21 -4.24
N LEU A 156 -22.88 7.39 -3.78
CA LEU A 156 -21.99 8.53 -3.61
C LEU A 156 -20.91 8.24 -2.55
N LEU A 157 -21.28 7.67 -1.41
CA LEU A 157 -20.33 7.33 -0.34
C LEU A 157 -19.43 6.16 -0.73
N SER A 158 -19.93 5.18 -1.49
CA SER A 158 -19.11 4.10 -2.06
C SER A 158 -17.99 4.62 -2.97
N ILE A 159 -18.14 5.81 -3.57
CA ILE A 159 -17.11 6.46 -4.38
C ILE A 159 -16.25 7.42 -3.55
N VAL A 160 -16.89 8.27 -2.73
CA VAL A 160 -16.18 9.32 -1.99
C VAL A 160 -15.25 8.75 -0.93
N VAL A 161 -15.64 7.67 -0.23
CA VAL A 161 -14.82 7.09 0.84
C VAL A 161 -13.49 6.54 0.31
N PRO A 162 -13.44 5.65 -0.70
CA PRO A 162 -12.17 5.19 -1.26
C PRO A 162 -11.28 6.31 -1.80
N VAL A 163 -11.88 7.32 -2.45
CA VAL A 163 -11.13 8.47 -2.96
C VAL A 163 -10.54 9.31 -1.82
N ALA A 164 -11.29 9.49 -0.73
CA ALA A 164 -10.78 10.17 0.47
C ALA A 164 -9.65 9.40 1.14
N LEU A 165 -9.74 8.06 1.17
CA LEU A 165 -8.68 7.19 1.66
C LEU A 165 -7.41 7.31 0.80
N ALA A 166 -7.53 7.30 -0.54
CA ALA A 166 -6.38 7.52 -1.42
C ALA A 166 -5.77 8.93 -1.30
N ALA A 167 -6.60 9.94 -0.98
CA ALA A 167 -6.10 11.26 -0.67
C ALA A 167 -5.32 11.28 0.66
N LEU A 168 -5.72 10.46 1.64
CA LEU A 168 -4.99 10.30 2.90
C LEU A 168 -3.57 9.75 2.67
N LEU A 169 -3.40 8.78 1.76
CA LEU A 169 -2.08 8.32 1.32
C LEU A 169 -1.22 9.48 0.79
N SER A 170 -1.80 10.33 -0.07
CA SER A 170 -1.08 11.48 -0.63
C SER A 170 -0.64 12.46 0.45
N VAL A 171 -1.52 12.73 1.42
CA VAL A 171 -1.21 13.60 2.57
C VAL A 171 -0.09 12.99 3.41
N ALA A 172 -0.16 11.68 3.70
CA ALA A 172 0.85 10.96 4.44
C ALA A 172 2.21 10.94 3.71
N ALA A 173 2.23 10.80 2.38
CA ALA A 173 3.46 10.87 1.58
C ALA A 173 4.11 12.24 1.60
N VAL A 174 3.33 13.30 1.46
CA VAL A 174 3.84 14.68 1.59
C VAL A 174 4.35 14.91 3.01
N ALA A 175 3.61 14.49 4.03
CA ALA A 175 4.00 14.65 5.43
C ALA A 175 5.29 13.88 5.75
N GLY A 176 5.41 12.63 5.29
CA GLY A 176 6.61 11.80 5.44
C GLY A 176 7.82 12.45 4.78
N ASN A 177 7.68 12.86 3.52
CA ASN A 177 8.78 13.52 2.81
C ASN A 177 9.25 14.81 3.49
N VAL A 178 8.32 15.63 4.00
CA VAL A 178 8.67 16.87 4.73
C VAL A 178 9.30 16.55 6.09
N ALA A 179 8.77 15.57 6.83
CA ALA A 179 9.24 15.22 8.16
C ALA A 179 10.64 14.58 8.15
N PHE A 180 10.95 13.82 7.10
CA PHE A 180 12.20 13.09 6.97
C PHE A 180 13.25 13.79 6.11
N ALA A 181 12.92 14.93 5.50
CA ALA A 181 13.85 15.70 4.66
C ALA A 181 15.14 16.08 5.40
N GLY A 182 16.27 15.88 4.72
CA GLY A 182 17.59 16.29 5.21
C GLY A 182 18.17 15.44 6.35
N LEU A 183 17.61 14.25 6.61
CA LEU A 183 18.17 13.33 7.59
C LEU A 183 19.52 12.74 7.14
N PRO A 184 20.39 12.32 8.08
CA PRO A 184 21.63 11.62 7.76
C PRO A 184 21.38 10.28 7.04
N ALA A 185 22.32 9.84 6.20
CA ALA A 185 22.23 8.61 5.43
C ALA A 185 21.92 7.36 6.28
N ASN A 186 22.50 7.25 7.47
CA ASN A 186 22.23 6.14 8.39
C ASN A 186 20.77 6.09 8.85
N ILE A 187 20.16 7.25 9.09
CA ILE A 187 18.75 7.31 9.51
C ILE A 187 17.84 6.97 8.33
N TYR A 188 18.17 7.43 7.11
CA TYR A 188 17.44 7.02 5.91
C TYR A 188 17.51 5.52 5.66
N ALA A 189 18.69 4.90 5.82
CA ALA A 189 18.82 3.45 5.71
C ALA A 189 17.91 2.70 6.70
N ALA A 190 17.79 3.21 7.94
CA ALA A 190 16.85 2.66 8.92
C ALA A 190 15.38 2.91 8.54
N LEU A 191 15.03 4.10 8.04
CA LEU A 191 13.68 4.41 7.58
C LEU A 191 13.28 3.56 6.36
N LEU A 192 14.20 3.30 5.44
CA LEU A 192 14.01 2.41 4.31
C LEU A 192 13.80 0.97 4.78
N GLY A 193 14.61 0.46 5.70
CA GLY A 193 14.39 -0.84 6.32
C GLY A 193 13.04 -0.96 7.05
N LEU A 194 12.64 0.10 7.76
CA LEU A 194 11.34 0.21 8.40
C LEU A 194 10.20 0.18 7.36
N GLY A 195 10.33 0.92 6.26
CA GLY A 195 9.32 0.96 5.21
C GLY A 195 9.20 -0.36 4.46
N THR A 196 10.34 -1.01 4.14
CA THR A 196 10.36 -2.34 3.53
C THR A 196 9.58 -3.33 4.38
N VAL A 197 9.91 -3.48 5.67
CA VAL A 197 9.23 -4.46 6.51
C VAL A 197 7.76 -4.13 6.73
N ALA A 198 7.41 -2.84 6.76
CA ALA A 198 6.03 -2.40 6.89
C ALA A 198 5.19 -2.85 5.69
N LEU A 199 5.66 -2.60 4.46
CA LEU A 199 4.97 -3.08 3.26
C LEU A 199 4.93 -4.60 3.18
N LEU A 200 6.03 -5.28 3.52
CA LEU A 200 6.04 -6.75 3.55
C LEU A 200 5.00 -7.27 4.54
N TYR A 201 4.89 -6.65 5.72
CA TYR A 201 3.89 -7.01 6.73
C TYR A 201 2.47 -6.81 6.20
N LEU A 202 2.16 -5.63 5.65
CA LEU A 202 0.84 -5.28 5.10
C LEU A 202 0.43 -6.28 4.01
N VAL A 203 1.33 -6.58 3.07
CA VAL A 203 1.05 -7.58 2.03
C VAL A 203 0.78 -8.95 2.65
N THR A 204 1.58 -9.37 3.64
CA THR A 204 1.45 -10.72 4.21
C THR A 204 0.23 -10.91 5.11
N GLU A 205 -0.08 -9.93 5.95
CA GLU A 205 -1.09 -10.04 7.01
C GLU A 205 -2.42 -9.39 6.64
N GLU A 206 -2.44 -8.50 5.65
CA GLU A 206 -3.67 -7.87 5.17
C GLU A 206 -4.05 -8.42 3.79
N LEU A 207 -3.30 -8.08 2.74
CA LEU A 207 -3.68 -8.44 1.36
C LEU A 207 -3.77 -9.95 1.12
N LEU A 208 -2.74 -10.70 1.53
CA LEU A 208 -2.73 -12.15 1.33
C LEU A 208 -3.74 -12.84 2.23
N VAL A 209 -3.93 -12.41 3.48
CA VAL A 209 -4.95 -12.99 4.36
C VAL A 209 -6.35 -12.80 3.77
N GLU A 210 -6.68 -11.60 3.28
CA GLU A 210 -7.96 -11.33 2.62
C GLU A 210 -8.12 -12.18 1.35
N ALA A 211 -7.06 -12.33 0.56
CA ALA A 211 -7.10 -13.12 -0.66
C ALA A 211 -7.38 -14.62 -0.41
N HIS A 212 -7.01 -15.13 0.78
CA HIS A 212 -7.23 -16.50 1.24
C HIS A 212 -8.62 -16.74 1.87
N GLU A 213 -9.48 -15.73 1.99
CA GLU A 213 -10.87 -15.93 2.45
C GLU A 213 -11.69 -16.82 1.50
N VAL A 214 -11.27 -16.88 0.24
CA VAL A 214 -11.84 -17.74 -0.79
C VAL A 214 -10.95 -18.98 -0.95
N PRO A 215 -11.50 -20.19 -1.21
CA PRO A 215 -10.68 -21.37 -1.42
C PRO A 215 -9.61 -21.16 -2.49
N GLU A 216 -8.36 -21.36 -2.07
CA GLU A 216 -7.20 -21.15 -2.92
C GLU A 216 -7.24 -22.00 -4.18
N THR A 217 -6.75 -21.41 -5.26
CA THR A 217 -6.58 -22.10 -6.53
C THR A 217 -5.14 -21.93 -7.00
N PRO A 218 -4.55 -22.92 -7.70
CA PRO A 218 -3.20 -22.77 -8.25
C PRO A 218 -3.04 -21.54 -9.15
N PHE A 219 -4.13 -21.07 -9.77
CA PHE A 219 -4.15 -19.86 -10.57
C PHE A 219 -4.05 -18.58 -9.73
N ALA A 220 -4.74 -18.50 -8.59
CA ALA A 220 -4.64 -17.37 -7.66
C ALA A 220 -3.20 -17.29 -7.10
N THR A 221 -2.65 -18.40 -6.62
CA THR A 221 -1.26 -18.44 -6.16
C THR A 221 -0.26 -18.07 -7.27
N ALA A 222 -0.44 -18.57 -8.50
CA ALA A 222 0.42 -18.19 -9.63
C ALA A 222 0.35 -16.69 -9.95
N SER A 223 -0.81 -16.06 -9.76
CA SER A 223 -0.99 -14.63 -10.03
C SER A 223 -0.10 -13.75 -9.14
N PHE A 224 0.19 -14.16 -7.90
CA PHE A 224 1.17 -13.47 -7.05
C PHE A 224 2.56 -13.45 -7.70
N PHE A 225 3.05 -14.60 -8.15
CA PHE A 225 4.35 -14.67 -8.81
C PHE A 225 4.36 -13.92 -10.15
N ILE A 226 3.24 -13.94 -10.88
CA ILE A 226 3.10 -13.15 -12.11
C ILE A 226 3.19 -11.66 -11.78
N GLY A 227 2.52 -11.19 -10.72
CA GLY A 227 2.62 -9.82 -10.25
C GLY A 227 4.05 -9.42 -9.90
N PHE A 228 4.74 -10.28 -9.15
CA PHE A 228 6.15 -10.09 -8.82
C PHE A 228 7.03 -9.97 -10.08
N ILE A 229 6.87 -10.88 -11.04
CA ILE A 229 7.63 -10.88 -12.30
C ILE A 229 7.33 -9.63 -13.12
N VAL A 230 6.05 -9.23 -13.22
CA VAL A 230 5.65 -8.02 -13.94
C VAL A 230 6.33 -6.79 -13.32
N PHE A 231 6.33 -6.69 -11.99
CA PHE A 231 7.00 -5.58 -11.33
C PHE A 231 8.52 -5.58 -11.55
N LEU A 232 9.17 -6.74 -11.44
CA LEU A 232 10.60 -6.90 -11.75
C LEU A 232 10.94 -6.42 -13.17
N LEU A 233 10.08 -6.72 -14.15
CA LEU A 233 10.25 -6.25 -15.53
C LEU A 233 10.06 -4.74 -15.66
N ILE A 234 9.11 -4.16 -14.92
CA ILE A 234 8.88 -2.70 -14.90
C ILE A 234 10.11 -2.01 -14.30
N GLU A 235 10.52 -2.42 -13.11
CA GLU A 235 11.70 -1.89 -12.41
C GLU A 235 12.95 -1.96 -13.30
N GLY A 236 13.24 -3.13 -13.87
CA GLY A 236 14.39 -3.32 -14.76
C GLY A 236 14.33 -2.47 -16.02
N SER A 237 13.14 -2.24 -16.58
CA SER A 237 12.97 -1.39 -17.76
C SER A 237 13.15 0.10 -17.46
N VAL A 238 12.74 0.54 -16.26
CA VAL A 238 12.91 1.92 -15.79
C VAL A 238 14.39 2.21 -15.51
N LYS A 239 15.11 1.29 -14.85
CA LYS A 239 16.54 1.45 -14.51
C LYS A 239 17.49 1.32 -15.69
N ALA A 240 17.08 0.67 -16.78
CA ALA A 240 17.91 0.44 -17.95
C ALA A 240 17.83 1.55 -19.02
N GLY A 241 16.85 2.46 -18.92
CA GLY A 241 16.60 3.56 -19.87
C GLY A 241 17.13 4.89 -19.39
#